data_AF-A0A8H4UQA6-F1
#
_entry.id   AF-A0A8H4UQA6-F1
#
_cell.length_a   1.000
_cell.length_b   1.000
_cell.length_c   1.000
_cell.angle_alpha   90.00
_cell.angle_beta   90.00
_cell.angle_gamma   90.00
#
_symmetry.space_group_name_H-M   'P 1'
#
loop_
_entity.id
_entity.type
_entity.pdbx_description
1 polymer ?
#
loop_
_entity_poly.entity_id
_entity_poly.type
_entity_poly.pdbx_seq_one_letter_code
_entity_poly.pdbx_strand_id
1 'polypeptide(L)'
;MSRLKIISILGLPLITPVLGMAGWWTESPFYLTPHFAFQDPDTGNLLHSGCNSNESAIFPTDKPYKFPIKNEAKNATPLAVTGWWDDDLETTIASVFYVAANKALMNAYFQCDYTTGNYEATPDGEWMLSDEIETLSVHEETGLALVELGDSGGYRLFYHDTEGAVNLLAYDDDTDWLYLGPVSRRSPVSKSITAIQTEGVNVSVAFAYDEENIAVAQFRDSKKDKWVISSFPIPFSYPAPTNKTDSSDFSLESSTSPFILPSYDVEATDISLSTDADSNLSMFYIGKDAKLHHLSQENATWEVVEREFPEAQDESEPLAVVSPLQTNKVWIYYHNSDGDIIELHQIKKGTWAEPRKPLATSENDTSDAPDDTSDSDDTSDSDTASNDEKSTDTNETEETKDVGGDLSVGAKAGLGVGIGVGVSVLLLVGLLLLRKRRSAVASKAEASNGFDDGNSPPHMSFEQTQYYPSQYHAVGSNYAPHGLPQELPSYPKFELVGDSEHRGSLQREENDALGRSY
;
A
#
# COMPACT_ATOMS: atom_id res chain seq x y z
N MET A 1 42.54 -21.89 -21.89
CA MET A 1 41.24 -21.57 -22.53
C MET A 1 41.04 -20.06 -22.40
N SER A 2 40.88 -19.38 -23.53
CA SER A 2 41.04 -17.93 -23.68
C SER A 2 39.78 -17.19 -23.24
N ARG A 3 39.90 -16.26 -22.28
CA ARG A 3 38.82 -15.35 -21.88
C ARG A 3 38.64 -14.29 -22.97
N LEU A 4 37.48 -14.28 -23.62
CA LEU A 4 37.09 -13.26 -24.57
C LEU A 4 36.76 -11.98 -23.79
N LYS A 5 37.65 -10.99 -23.85
CA LYS A 5 37.34 -9.62 -23.40
C LYS A 5 36.35 -9.03 -24.39
N ILE A 6 35.10 -8.88 -23.99
CA ILE A 6 34.13 -8.06 -24.72
C ILE A 6 34.61 -6.62 -24.62
N ILE A 7 34.95 -6.05 -25.76
CA ILE A 7 35.29 -4.64 -25.91
C ILE A 7 33.97 -3.89 -25.79
N SER A 8 33.81 -3.15 -24.69
CA SER A 8 32.70 -2.23 -24.47
C SER A 8 32.77 -1.14 -25.55
N ILE A 9 31.89 -1.25 -26.55
CA ILE A 9 31.61 -0.18 -27.50
C ILE A 9 30.93 0.91 -26.70
N LEU A 10 31.37 2.17 -26.83
CA LEU A 10 30.72 3.35 -26.26
C LEU A 10 29.20 3.25 -26.48
N GLY A 11 28.50 2.79 -25.45
CA GLY A 11 27.05 2.82 -25.37
C GLY A 11 26.66 4.24 -25.02
N LEU A 12 25.70 4.78 -25.76
CA LEU A 12 24.76 5.72 -25.16
C LEU A 12 24.35 5.15 -23.80
N PRO A 13 24.22 5.95 -22.73
CA PRO A 13 23.58 5.46 -21.51
C PRO A 13 22.22 4.93 -21.94
N LEU A 14 22.09 3.60 -22.01
CA LEU A 14 20.79 2.96 -22.00
C LEU A 14 20.27 3.37 -20.64
N ILE A 15 19.32 4.31 -20.64
CA ILE A 15 18.48 4.57 -19.48
C ILE A 15 17.89 3.20 -19.16
N THR A 16 18.45 2.53 -18.16
CA THR A 16 17.89 1.29 -17.62
C THR A 16 16.53 1.70 -17.10
N PRO A 17 15.45 1.20 -17.70
CA PRO A 17 14.13 1.63 -17.28
C PRO A 17 13.94 1.16 -15.83
N VAL A 18 13.43 2.03 -14.97
CA VAL A 18 13.24 1.75 -13.55
C VAL A 18 12.37 0.50 -13.44
N LEU A 19 12.97 -0.63 -13.04
CA LEU A 19 12.26 -1.87 -12.82
C LEU A 19 11.43 -1.72 -11.56
N GLY A 20 10.12 -1.99 -11.63
CA GLY A 20 9.30 -2.02 -10.43
C GLY A 20 9.81 -3.09 -9.47
N MET A 21 10.21 -2.68 -8.27
CA MET A 21 10.54 -3.55 -7.15
C MET A 21 9.66 -3.16 -5.96
N ALA A 22 9.00 -4.14 -5.34
CA ALA A 22 8.03 -3.91 -4.29
C ALA A 22 8.30 -4.84 -3.10
N GLY A 23 8.14 -4.30 -1.89
CA GLY A 23 8.21 -5.06 -0.65
C GLY A 23 6.86 -5.05 0.06
N TRP A 24 6.50 -6.16 0.67
CA TRP A 24 5.34 -6.25 1.57
C TRP A 24 5.62 -7.26 2.67
N TRP A 25 4.71 -7.36 3.64
CA TRP A 25 4.77 -8.36 4.69
C TRP A 25 3.41 -9.04 4.82
N THR A 26 3.43 -10.25 5.35
CA THR A 26 2.22 -10.96 5.78
C THR A 26 2.45 -11.47 7.19
N GLU A 27 1.45 -11.36 8.06
CA GLU A 27 1.47 -11.97 9.38
C GLU A 27 0.50 -13.14 9.39
N SER A 28 1.07 -14.34 9.46
CA SER A 28 0.31 -15.56 9.77
C SER A 28 0.24 -15.73 11.29
N PRO A 29 -0.62 -16.62 11.82
CA PRO A 29 -0.65 -16.94 13.25
C PRO A 29 0.68 -17.44 13.83
N PHE A 30 1.63 -17.82 12.97
CA PHE A 30 2.90 -18.42 13.36
C PHE A 30 4.09 -17.50 13.14
N TYR A 31 4.07 -16.74 12.04
CA TYR A 31 5.24 -16.03 11.54
C TYR A 31 4.87 -14.70 10.89
N LEU A 32 5.75 -13.72 11.10
CA LEU A 32 5.84 -12.50 10.31
C LEU A 32 6.79 -12.75 9.15
N THR A 33 6.29 -12.59 7.94
CA THR A 33 7.03 -12.93 6.74
C THR A 33 7.26 -11.69 5.88
N PRO A 34 8.52 -11.28 5.66
CA PRO A 34 8.85 -10.28 4.68
C PRO A 34 8.88 -10.89 3.28
N HIS A 35 8.39 -10.14 2.30
CA HIS A 35 8.38 -10.54 0.89
C HIS A 35 8.88 -9.42 0.01
N PHE A 36 9.38 -9.80 -1.17
CA PHE A 36 9.67 -8.85 -2.23
C PHE A 36 9.32 -9.44 -3.59
N ALA A 37 9.11 -8.56 -4.56
CA ALA A 37 8.90 -8.90 -5.95
C ALA A 37 9.53 -7.85 -6.85
N PHE A 38 9.92 -8.26 -8.05
CA PHE A 38 10.45 -7.36 -9.06
C PHE A 38 10.19 -7.91 -10.46
N GLN A 39 10.28 -7.06 -11.48
CA GLN A 39 10.26 -7.51 -12.86
C GLN A 39 11.67 -7.91 -13.31
N ASP A 40 11.81 -9.13 -13.82
CA ASP A 40 13.03 -9.58 -14.49
C ASP A 40 13.23 -8.78 -15.80
N PRO A 41 14.33 -8.02 -15.95
CA PRO A 41 14.57 -7.20 -17.14
C PRO A 41 14.73 -8.01 -18.42
N ASP A 42 15.20 -9.27 -18.33
CA ASP A 42 15.47 -10.08 -19.51
C ASP A 42 14.20 -10.75 -20.05
N THR A 43 13.31 -11.17 -19.16
CA THR A 43 12.12 -11.95 -19.53
C THR A 43 10.81 -11.20 -19.40
N GLY A 44 10.78 -10.05 -18.71
CA GLY A 44 9.57 -9.30 -18.39
C GLY A 44 8.68 -9.97 -17.33
N ASN A 45 9.06 -11.14 -16.82
CA ASN A 45 8.30 -11.87 -15.79
C ASN A 45 8.34 -11.13 -14.46
N LEU A 46 7.24 -11.18 -13.71
CA LEU A 46 7.20 -10.70 -12.33
C LEU A 46 7.67 -11.84 -11.41
N LEU A 47 8.86 -11.70 -10.85
CA LEU A 47 9.47 -12.64 -9.91
C LEU A 47 9.10 -12.26 -8.47
N HIS A 48 9.03 -13.24 -7.58
CA HIS A 48 8.73 -12.99 -6.17
C HIS A 48 9.52 -13.91 -5.22
N SER A 49 9.66 -13.48 -3.97
CA SER A 49 10.10 -14.35 -2.88
C SER A 49 9.04 -15.40 -2.54
N GLY A 50 9.47 -16.51 -1.95
CA GLY A 50 8.59 -17.58 -1.53
C GLY A 50 7.55 -17.10 -0.53
N CYS A 51 6.27 -17.39 -0.78
CA CYS A 51 5.16 -16.97 0.08
C CYS A 51 5.13 -17.66 1.45
N ASN A 52 5.92 -18.73 1.61
CA ASN A 52 6.13 -19.47 2.86
C ASN A 52 7.44 -19.07 3.58
N SER A 53 8.01 -17.91 3.25
CA SER A 53 9.17 -17.34 3.92
C SER A 53 8.92 -17.13 5.43
N ASN A 54 9.98 -17.05 6.24
CA ASN A 54 9.87 -16.81 7.69
C ASN A 54 11.07 -16.01 8.19
N GLU A 55 10.84 -14.78 8.65
CA GLU A 55 11.84 -13.77 9.07
C GLU A 55 12.91 -13.37 8.00
N SER A 56 13.15 -14.23 7.03
CA SER A 56 13.99 -14.09 5.84
C SER A 56 13.17 -14.38 4.61
N ALA A 57 13.39 -13.63 3.54
CA ALA A 57 12.87 -14.05 2.24
C ALA A 57 13.57 -15.32 1.73
N ILE A 58 12.81 -16.19 1.07
CA ILE A 58 13.28 -17.32 0.28
C ILE A 58 13.24 -16.89 -1.19
N PHE A 59 14.35 -16.98 -1.91
CA PHE A 59 14.42 -16.64 -3.33
C PHE A 59 15.42 -17.56 -4.06
N PRO A 60 14.95 -18.64 -4.70
CA PRO A 60 15.81 -19.56 -5.45
C PRO A 60 16.27 -18.90 -6.76
N THR A 61 17.56 -18.64 -6.90
CA THR A 61 18.13 -17.96 -8.09
C THR A 61 18.16 -18.85 -9.34
N ASP A 62 18.32 -20.16 -9.18
CA ASP A 62 18.36 -21.11 -10.31
C ASP A 62 16.98 -21.31 -10.97
N LYS A 63 15.92 -21.24 -10.15
CA LYS A 63 14.53 -21.37 -10.60
C LYS A 63 13.64 -20.42 -9.79
N PRO A 64 13.68 -19.12 -10.11
CA PRO A 64 12.90 -18.12 -9.38
C PRO A 64 11.41 -18.39 -9.47
N TYR A 65 10.69 -18.06 -8.40
CA TYR A 65 9.22 -18.07 -8.41
C TYR A 65 8.70 -16.94 -9.29
N LYS A 66 7.54 -17.16 -9.89
CA LYS A 66 6.93 -16.25 -10.88
C LYS A 66 5.45 -16.13 -10.59
N PHE A 67 4.95 -14.90 -10.57
CA PHE A 67 3.51 -14.71 -10.52
C PHE A 67 2.88 -15.24 -11.82
N PRO A 68 1.86 -16.11 -11.74
CA PRO A 68 1.21 -16.68 -12.91
C PRO A 68 0.21 -15.69 -13.54
N ILE A 69 0.70 -14.52 -13.96
CA ILE A 69 -0.12 -13.49 -14.60
C ILE A 69 -0.64 -13.94 -15.97
N LYS A 70 -1.88 -13.57 -16.30
CA LYS A 70 -2.53 -13.85 -17.60
C LYS A 70 -2.26 -12.73 -18.60
N ASN A 71 -2.30 -11.48 -18.13
CA ASN A 71 -1.95 -10.31 -18.94
C ASN A 71 -0.47 -10.00 -18.77
N GLU A 72 0.28 -10.00 -19.88
CA GLU A 72 1.71 -9.71 -19.86
C GLU A 72 1.97 -8.30 -19.32
N ALA A 73 2.86 -8.19 -18.33
CA ALA A 73 3.31 -6.91 -17.81
C ALA A 73 4.09 -6.13 -18.89
N LYS A 74 3.93 -4.80 -18.96
CA LYS A 74 4.79 -4.00 -19.83
C LYS A 74 6.25 -4.11 -19.36
N ASN A 75 7.22 -3.96 -20.26
CA ASN A 75 8.62 -3.85 -19.86
C ASN A 75 8.81 -2.64 -18.94
N ALA A 76 9.56 -2.84 -17.85
CA ALA A 76 9.67 -1.90 -16.75
C ALA A 76 8.30 -1.43 -16.24
N THR A 77 7.45 -2.40 -15.92
CA THR A 77 6.19 -2.08 -15.25
C THR A 77 6.48 -1.50 -13.87
N PRO A 78 5.75 -0.45 -13.44
CA PRO A 78 5.66 -0.18 -12.02
C PRO A 78 5.01 -1.39 -11.35
N LEU A 79 5.41 -1.64 -10.11
CA LEU A 79 4.95 -2.78 -9.34
C LEU A 79 4.60 -2.31 -7.94
N ALA A 80 3.40 -2.64 -7.48
CA ALA A 80 3.01 -2.48 -6.08
C ALA A 80 2.31 -3.76 -5.64
N VAL A 81 2.70 -4.29 -4.48
CA VAL A 81 2.19 -5.55 -3.97
C VAL A 81 1.82 -5.37 -2.50
N THR A 82 0.73 -6.00 -2.10
CA THR A 82 0.41 -6.24 -0.70
C THR A 82 -0.02 -7.68 -0.52
N GLY A 83 -0.10 -8.15 0.71
CA GLY A 83 -0.64 -9.45 1.02
C GLY A 83 -1.20 -9.52 2.42
N TRP A 84 -2.03 -10.53 2.66
CA TRP A 84 -2.61 -10.82 3.97
C TRP A 84 -2.66 -12.32 4.18
N TRP A 85 -2.84 -12.73 5.43
CA TRP A 85 -3.18 -14.10 5.77
C TRP A 85 -4.69 -14.28 5.71
N ASP A 86 -5.15 -15.26 4.95
CA ASP A 86 -6.55 -15.67 4.87
C ASP A 86 -6.77 -16.85 5.82
N ASP A 87 -7.56 -16.61 6.87
CA ASP A 87 -7.85 -17.59 7.92
C ASP A 87 -8.68 -18.78 7.42
N ASP A 88 -9.55 -18.58 6.43
CA ASP A 88 -10.43 -19.63 5.91
C ASP A 88 -9.66 -20.58 4.98
N LEU A 89 -8.74 -20.02 4.19
CA LEU A 89 -7.88 -20.78 3.30
C LEU A 89 -6.59 -21.28 3.98
N GLU A 90 -6.34 -20.84 5.21
CA GLU A 90 -5.10 -21.09 5.98
C GLU A 90 -3.84 -20.80 5.13
N THR A 91 -3.86 -19.69 4.39
CA THR A 91 -2.77 -19.34 3.47
C THR A 91 -2.63 -17.84 3.26
N THR A 92 -1.55 -17.39 2.63
CA THR A 92 -1.32 -15.99 2.27
C THR A 92 -1.89 -15.73 0.90
N ILE A 93 -2.49 -14.55 0.77
CA ILE A 93 -2.94 -14.01 -0.50
C ILE A 93 -2.05 -12.83 -0.84
N ALA A 94 -1.69 -12.70 -2.12
CA ALA A 94 -1.03 -11.53 -2.66
C ALA A 94 -1.97 -10.81 -3.63
N SER A 95 -2.01 -9.47 -3.54
CA SER A 95 -2.64 -8.59 -4.51
C SER A 95 -1.55 -7.77 -5.21
N VAL A 96 -1.42 -8.00 -6.51
CA VAL A 96 -0.32 -7.49 -7.34
C VAL A 96 -0.87 -6.47 -8.33
N PHE A 97 -0.38 -5.25 -8.24
CA PHE A 97 -0.73 -4.15 -9.15
C PHE A 97 0.41 -3.86 -10.09
N TYR A 98 0.08 -3.80 -11.38
CA TYR A 98 1.04 -3.54 -12.44
C TYR A 98 0.35 -2.91 -13.66
N VAL A 99 1.14 -2.38 -14.60
CA VAL A 99 0.63 -1.92 -15.89
C VAL A 99 0.93 -2.99 -16.93
N ALA A 100 -0.11 -3.53 -17.55
CA ALA A 100 0.02 -4.53 -18.61
C ALA A 100 0.58 -3.92 -19.91
N ALA A 101 1.04 -4.77 -20.84
CA ALA A 101 1.59 -4.38 -22.13
C ALA A 101 0.59 -3.61 -23.01
N ASN A 102 -0.71 -3.83 -22.80
CA ASN A 102 -1.80 -3.07 -23.43
C ASN A 102 -2.07 -1.71 -22.73
N LYS A 103 -1.23 -1.31 -21.77
CA LYS A 103 -1.31 -0.10 -20.94
C LYS A 103 -2.46 -0.08 -19.91
N ALA A 104 -3.13 -1.20 -19.71
CA ALA A 104 -4.16 -1.31 -18.68
C ALA A 104 -3.54 -1.39 -17.27
N LEU A 105 -4.18 -0.74 -16.30
CA LEU A 105 -3.84 -0.92 -14.89
C LEU A 105 -4.52 -2.20 -14.39
N MET A 106 -3.71 -3.15 -13.92
CA MET A 106 -4.15 -4.47 -13.50
C MET A 106 -4.08 -4.60 -11.99
N ASN A 107 -5.00 -5.37 -11.42
CA ASN A 107 -4.90 -5.99 -10.10
C ASN A 107 -5.00 -7.51 -10.30
N ALA A 108 -4.09 -8.29 -9.72
CA ALA A 108 -4.11 -9.74 -9.77
C ALA A 108 -4.05 -10.34 -8.35
N TYR A 109 -4.93 -11.30 -8.05
CA TYR A 109 -4.94 -12.01 -6.77
C TYR A 109 -4.38 -13.41 -6.92
N PHE A 110 -3.42 -13.74 -6.05
CA PHE A 110 -2.78 -15.04 -6.02
C PHE A 110 -2.86 -15.67 -4.64
N GLN A 111 -3.08 -16.98 -4.62
CA GLN A 111 -3.10 -17.78 -3.42
C GLN A 111 -1.74 -18.49 -3.26
N CYS A 112 -1.17 -18.45 -2.07
CA CYS A 112 0.06 -19.16 -1.78
C CYS A 112 -0.18 -20.67 -1.69
N ASP A 113 0.64 -21.45 -2.39
CA ASP A 113 0.87 -22.85 -2.06
C ASP A 113 1.99 -22.90 -1.00
N TYR A 114 1.61 -23.09 0.27
CA TYR A 114 2.55 -23.13 1.38
C TYR A 114 3.58 -24.26 1.29
N THR A 115 3.28 -25.33 0.55
CA THR A 115 4.19 -26.46 0.39
C THR A 115 5.37 -26.07 -0.49
N THR A 116 5.08 -25.40 -1.61
CA THR A 116 6.12 -25.02 -2.58
C THR A 116 6.66 -23.61 -2.36
N GLY A 117 5.93 -22.75 -1.65
CA GLY A 117 6.22 -21.32 -1.52
C GLY A 117 5.88 -20.53 -2.77
N ASN A 118 5.24 -21.12 -3.77
CA ASN A 118 4.86 -20.43 -4.99
C ASN A 118 3.44 -19.85 -4.90
N TYR A 119 3.18 -18.78 -5.65
CA TYR A 119 1.84 -18.24 -5.81
C TYR A 119 1.11 -18.91 -6.97
N GLU A 120 -0.16 -19.26 -6.77
CA GLU A 120 -1.06 -19.84 -7.77
C GLU A 120 -2.18 -18.87 -8.13
N ALA A 121 -2.62 -18.92 -9.39
CA ALA A 121 -3.71 -18.07 -9.87
C ALA A 121 -5.03 -18.47 -9.22
N THR A 122 -5.77 -17.48 -8.71
CA THR A 122 -7.15 -17.70 -8.27
C THR A 122 -8.09 -17.78 -9.49
N PRO A 123 -9.27 -18.44 -9.40
CA PRO A 123 -10.21 -18.57 -10.51
C PRO A 123 -10.58 -17.22 -11.16
N ASP A 124 -10.79 -16.19 -10.35
CA ASP A 124 -11.17 -14.85 -10.78
C ASP A 124 -9.96 -13.96 -11.14
N GLY A 125 -8.73 -14.50 -10.97
CA GLY A 125 -7.54 -13.81 -10.46
C GLY A 125 -6.89 -12.64 -11.18
N GLU A 126 -7.50 -12.01 -12.19
CA GLU A 126 -7.01 -10.73 -12.74
C GLU A 126 -8.13 -9.79 -13.16
N TRP A 127 -8.05 -8.54 -12.70
CA TRP A 127 -8.99 -7.46 -12.99
C TRP A 127 -8.31 -6.31 -13.70
N MET A 128 -9.00 -5.79 -14.71
CA MET A 128 -8.59 -4.61 -15.43
C MET A 128 -9.27 -3.38 -14.82
N LEU A 129 -8.58 -2.68 -13.92
CA LEU A 129 -9.14 -1.52 -13.21
C LEU A 129 -9.52 -0.38 -14.16
N SER A 130 -8.85 -0.29 -15.31
CA SER A 130 -9.19 0.68 -16.35
C SER A 130 -10.55 0.44 -17.01
N ASP A 131 -11.11 -0.77 -16.92
CA ASP A 131 -12.44 -1.06 -17.45
C ASP A 131 -13.55 -0.76 -16.42
N GLU A 132 -13.23 -0.85 -15.13
CA GLU A 132 -14.19 -0.63 -14.04
C GLU A 132 -14.36 0.85 -13.69
N ILE A 133 -13.31 1.66 -13.88
CA ILE A 133 -13.27 3.05 -13.46
C ILE A 133 -13.22 3.95 -14.70
N GLU A 134 -14.39 4.41 -15.17
CA GLU A 134 -14.50 5.23 -16.39
C GLU A 134 -13.64 6.52 -16.37
N THR A 135 -13.40 7.08 -15.19
CA THR A 135 -12.60 8.31 -15.03
C THR A 135 -11.11 8.07 -14.86
N LEU A 136 -10.66 6.80 -14.89
CA LEU A 136 -9.27 6.46 -14.67
C LEU A 136 -8.41 6.94 -15.86
N SER A 137 -7.42 7.78 -15.56
CA SER A 137 -6.39 8.21 -16.51
C SER A 137 -5.04 7.90 -15.89
N VAL A 138 -4.19 7.13 -16.57
CA VAL A 138 -2.92 6.65 -16.00
C VAL A 138 -1.76 7.16 -16.85
N HIS A 139 -0.75 7.76 -16.22
CA HIS A 139 0.48 8.16 -16.90
C HIS A 139 1.23 6.93 -17.42
N GLU A 140 1.83 7.03 -18.61
CA GLU A 140 2.56 5.89 -19.18
C GLU A 140 3.80 5.50 -18.39
N GLU A 141 4.38 6.46 -17.68
CA GLU A 141 5.53 6.30 -16.76
C GLU A 141 5.10 6.32 -15.28
N THR A 142 3.82 6.08 -14.96
CA THR A 142 3.38 6.11 -13.55
C THR A 142 4.22 5.19 -12.68
N GLY A 143 4.64 5.65 -11.50
CA GLY A 143 4.90 4.77 -10.37
C GLY A 143 3.60 4.28 -9.73
N LEU A 144 3.67 3.23 -8.93
CA LEU A 144 2.55 2.69 -8.16
C LEU A 144 2.98 2.55 -6.70
N ALA A 145 2.10 2.92 -5.77
CA ALA A 145 2.28 2.63 -4.36
C ALA A 145 0.96 2.13 -3.78
N LEU A 146 1.02 1.13 -2.91
CA LEU A 146 -0.15 0.46 -2.37
C LEU A 146 -0.08 0.39 -0.86
N VAL A 147 -1.22 0.60 -0.22
CA VAL A 147 -1.40 0.40 1.21
C VAL A 147 -2.66 -0.42 1.44
N GLU A 148 -2.56 -1.47 2.25
CA GLU A 148 -3.67 -2.26 2.78
C GLU A 148 -3.97 -1.75 4.19
N LEU A 149 -5.25 -1.53 4.52
CA LEU A 149 -5.69 -0.89 5.77
C LEU A 149 -6.52 -1.83 6.67
N GLY A 150 -6.41 -3.14 6.47
CA GLY A 150 -7.23 -4.19 7.07
C GLY A 150 -8.66 -4.23 6.55
N ASP A 151 -9.43 -5.20 7.07
CA ASP A 151 -10.81 -5.52 6.67
C ASP A 151 -11.74 -4.29 6.57
N SER A 152 -11.63 -3.35 7.50
CA SER A 152 -12.49 -2.16 7.53
C SER A 152 -12.00 -0.99 6.68
N GLY A 153 -10.76 -1.06 6.20
CA GLY A 153 -10.10 0.04 5.51
C GLY A 153 -9.85 -0.23 4.03
N GLY A 154 -9.69 -1.50 3.65
CA GLY A 154 -9.43 -1.95 2.28
C GLY A 154 -8.13 -1.42 1.69
N TYR A 155 -8.08 -1.21 0.37
CA TYR A 155 -6.87 -0.79 -0.34
C TYR A 155 -6.82 0.71 -0.63
N ARG A 156 -5.62 1.27 -0.64
CA ARG A 156 -5.30 2.61 -1.16
C ARG A 156 -4.19 2.47 -2.19
N LEU A 157 -4.56 2.61 -3.47
CA LEU A 157 -3.61 2.59 -4.58
C LEU A 157 -3.33 4.03 -5.04
N PHE A 158 -2.06 4.40 -5.02
CA PHE A 158 -1.57 5.69 -5.47
C PHE A 158 -0.87 5.55 -6.81
N TYR A 159 -1.15 6.50 -7.70
CA TYR A 159 -0.67 6.48 -9.07
C TYR A 159 -0.61 7.91 -9.64
N HIS A 160 -0.01 8.07 -10.80
CA HIS A 160 0.05 9.34 -11.53
C HIS A 160 -0.97 9.34 -12.66
N ASP A 161 -1.76 10.42 -12.77
CA ASP A 161 -2.63 10.61 -13.92
C ASP A 161 -1.88 11.09 -15.16
N THR A 162 -2.57 11.25 -16.28
CA THR A 162 -1.95 11.72 -17.54
C THR A 162 -1.36 13.13 -17.46
N GLU A 163 -1.71 13.93 -16.45
CA GLU A 163 -1.10 15.24 -16.17
C GLU A 163 0.06 15.13 -15.15
N GLY A 164 0.36 13.91 -14.71
CA GLY A 164 1.42 13.58 -13.78
C GLY A 164 1.07 13.88 -12.33
N ALA A 165 -0.18 14.21 -11.98
CA ALA A 165 -0.58 14.47 -10.60
C ALA A 165 -0.77 13.15 -9.84
N VAL A 166 -0.42 13.16 -8.55
CA VAL A 166 -0.59 11.99 -7.67
C VAL A 166 -2.06 11.86 -7.27
N ASN A 167 -2.65 10.73 -7.60
CA ASN A 167 -4.05 10.40 -7.37
C ASN A 167 -4.21 9.17 -6.48
N LEU A 168 -5.42 9.00 -5.95
CA LEU A 168 -5.79 7.88 -5.09
C LEU A 168 -7.00 7.13 -5.65
N LEU A 169 -6.86 5.81 -5.79
CA LEU A 169 -7.97 4.86 -5.84
C LEU A 169 -8.12 4.19 -4.48
N ALA A 170 -9.35 4.05 -4.01
CA ALA A 170 -9.67 3.27 -2.83
C ALA A 170 -10.55 2.08 -3.23
N TYR A 171 -10.39 0.97 -2.52
CA TYR A 171 -11.30 -0.16 -2.59
C TYR A 171 -11.70 -0.52 -1.16
N ASP A 172 -12.97 -0.80 -0.95
CA ASP A 172 -13.47 -1.62 0.15
C ASP A 172 -14.58 -2.54 -0.35
N ASP A 173 -14.97 -3.49 0.50
CA ASP A 173 -15.99 -4.50 0.21
C ASP A 173 -17.40 -3.93 0.01
N ASP A 174 -17.65 -2.71 0.52
CA ASP A 174 -18.93 -2.02 0.44
C ASP A 174 -19.10 -1.20 -0.85
N THR A 175 -18.00 -0.73 -1.47
CA THR A 175 -18.05 0.31 -2.52
C THR A 175 -17.35 0.00 -3.83
N ASP A 176 -16.70 -1.16 -3.96
CA ASP A 176 -15.82 -1.49 -5.09
C ASP A 176 -14.70 -0.43 -5.26
N TRP A 177 -14.03 -0.40 -6.41
CA TRP A 177 -12.99 0.60 -6.69
C TRP A 177 -13.58 1.99 -6.92
N LEU A 178 -13.12 2.96 -6.13
CA LEU A 178 -13.50 4.36 -6.21
C LEU A 178 -12.29 5.26 -6.49
N TYR A 179 -12.44 6.16 -7.45
CA TYR A 179 -11.51 7.28 -7.64
C TYR A 179 -11.79 8.37 -6.62
N LEU A 180 -10.82 8.63 -5.75
CA LEU A 180 -10.94 9.62 -4.68
C LEU A 180 -10.33 10.99 -5.04
N GLY A 181 -9.62 11.10 -6.15
CA GLY A 181 -9.04 12.37 -6.59
C GLY A 181 -7.57 12.56 -6.22
N PRO A 182 -7.04 13.78 -6.44
CA PRO A 182 -5.63 14.06 -6.23
C PRO A 182 -5.27 14.12 -4.75
N VAL A 183 -4.13 13.53 -4.41
CA VAL A 183 -3.41 13.73 -3.14
C VAL A 183 -2.71 15.08 -3.13
N SER A 184 -2.19 15.50 -4.29
CA SER A 184 -1.59 16.81 -4.52
C SER A 184 -2.07 17.36 -5.86
N ARG A 185 -2.47 18.64 -5.90
CA ARG A 185 -2.78 19.36 -7.15
C ARG A 185 -1.54 19.82 -7.91
N ARG A 186 -0.37 19.71 -7.29
CA ARG A 186 0.92 19.97 -7.93
C ARG A 186 1.55 18.64 -8.31
N SER A 187 1.77 18.46 -9.61
CA SER A 187 2.42 17.27 -10.14
C SER A 187 3.88 17.18 -9.67
N PRO A 188 4.33 16.01 -9.17
CA PRO A 188 5.74 15.76 -8.94
C PRO A 188 6.55 15.86 -10.23
N VAL A 189 7.82 16.24 -10.08
CA VAL A 189 8.78 16.31 -11.19
C VAL A 189 9.15 14.92 -11.71
N SER A 190 9.20 13.92 -10.84
CA SER A 190 9.40 12.52 -11.20
C SER A 190 8.10 11.72 -11.08
N LYS A 191 8.17 10.42 -11.37
CA LYS A 191 7.05 9.49 -11.20
C LYS A 191 7.34 8.43 -10.12
N SER A 192 8.42 8.59 -9.35
CA SER A 192 8.65 7.79 -8.15
C SER A 192 7.65 8.21 -7.07
N ILE A 193 7.01 7.21 -6.48
CA ILE A 193 6.00 7.36 -5.44
C ILE A 193 6.06 6.16 -4.51
N THR A 194 5.92 6.42 -3.22
CA THR A 194 5.84 5.38 -2.20
C THR A 194 4.79 5.77 -1.18
N ALA A 195 4.18 4.77 -0.55
CA ALA A 195 3.16 4.97 0.45
C ALA A 195 3.29 3.93 1.55
N ILE A 196 2.93 4.31 2.77
CA ILE A 196 2.93 3.42 3.93
C ILE A 196 1.80 3.79 4.88
N GLN A 197 1.15 2.80 5.46
CA GLN A 197 0.23 2.99 6.58
C GLN A 197 1.03 3.35 7.83
N THR A 198 0.61 4.40 8.52
CA THR A 198 1.29 4.84 9.74
C THR A 198 0.55 4.39 10.99
N GLU A 199 -0.75 4.65 11.08
CA GLU A 199 -1.56 4.27 12.24
C GLU A 199 -3.05 4.17 11.86
N GLY A 200 -3.69 3.02 12.13
CA GLY A 200 -5.10 2.82 11.79
C GLY A 200 -5.32 3.06 10.29
N VAL A 201 -6.18 4.01 9.92
CA VAL A 201 -6.43 4.38 8.52
C VAL A 201 -5.52 5.51 8.01
N ASN A 202 -4.57 5.98 8.82
CA ASN A 202 -3.64 7.04 8.41
C ASN A 202 -2.58 6.48 7.47
N VAL A 203 -2.30 7.25 6.42
CA VAL A 203 -1.36 6.90 5.36
C VAL A 203 -0.42 8.08 5.12
N SER A 204 0.85 7.78 4.87
CA SER A 204 1.81 8.74 4.35
C SER A 204 2.19 8.36 2.93
N VAL A 205 2.27 9.35 2.05
CA VAL A 205 2.67 9.20 0.64
C VAL A 205 3.81 10.16 0.37
N ALA A 206 4.92 9.67 -0.15
CA ALA A 206 6.05 10.50 -0.55
C ALA A 206 6.25 10.49 -2.07
N PHE A 207 6.61 11.64 -2.62
CA PHE A 207 6.88 11.86 -4.05
C PHE A 207 7.83 13.05 -4.23
N ALA A 208 8.60 13.03 -5.33
CA ALA A 208 9.56 14.09 -5.63
C ALA A 208 8.87 15.41 -6.01
N TYR A 209 9.00 16.44 -5.17
CA TYR A 209 8.33 17.72 -5.39
C TYR A 209 9.06 18.58 -6.42
N ASP A 210 10.38 18.72 -6.27
CA ASP A 210 11.29 19.35 -7.22
C ASP A 210 12.64 18.61 -7.22
N GLU A 211 13.66 19.16 -7.88
CA GLU A 211 14.98 18.53 -8.01
C GLU A 211 15.71 18.33 -6.68
N GLU A 212 15.35 19.08 -5.64
CA GLU A 212 16.05 19.08 -4.35
C GLU A 212 15.16 18.63 -3.18
N ASN A 213 13.84 18.61 -3.36
CA ASN A 213 12.87 18.41 -2.29
C ASN A 213 11.88 17.28 -2.58
N ILE A 214 11.56 16.55 -1.52
CA ILE A 214 10.56 15.49 -1.50
C ILE A 214 9.37 15.99 -0.69
N ALA A 215 8.17 15.82 -1.24
CA ALA A 215 6.93 16.08 -0.53
C ALA A 215 6.46 14.81 0.17
N VAL A 216 5.89 14.98 1.36
CA VAL A 216 5.21 13.93 2.13
C VAL A 216 3.80 14.40 2.44
N ALA A 217 2.83 13.78 1.80
CA ALA A 217 1.41 13.97 2.05
C ALA A 217 0.96 12.97 3.12
N GLN A 218 0.37 13.47 4.21
CA GLN A 218 -0.14 12.65 5.31
C GLN A 218 -1.65 12.76 5.40
N PHE A 219 -2.32 11.62 5.26
CA PHE A 219 -3.74 11.50 5.54
C PHE A 219 -3.94 11.43 7.06
N ARG A 220 -4.80 12.31 7.57
CA ARG A 220 -5.16 12.41 8.99
C ARG A 220 -6.67 12.44 9.10
N ASP A 221 -7.27 11.31 9.47
CA ASP A 221 -8.74 11.19 9.51
C ASP A 221 -9.39 12.23 10.44
N SER A 222 -8.72 12.54 11.55
CA SER A 222 -9.16 13.53 12.54
C SER A 222 -9.18 14.98 12.04
N LYS A 223 -8.68 15.28 10.84
CA LYS A 223 -8.56 16.66 10.32
C LYS A 223 -9.66 16.98 9.30
N LYS A 224 -10.09 18.24 9.30
CA LYS A 224 -11.10 18.77 8.35
C LYS A 224 -10.61 18.67 6.92
N ASP A 225 -9.34 19.03 6.71
CA ASP A 225 -8.62 18.78 5.48
C ASP A 225 -7.82 17.51 5.71
N LYS A 226 -8.30 16.43 5.08
CA LYS A 226 -7.83 15.07 5.33
C LYS A 226 -6.33 14.91 5.01
N TRP A 227 -5.84 15.63 3.99
CA TRP A 227 -4.43 15.64 3.60
C TRP A 227 -3.71 16.89 4.07
N VAL A 228 -2.57 16.71 4.72
CA VAL A 228 -1.59 17.76 5.01
C VAL A 228 -0.28 17.39 4.35
N ILE A 229 0.30 18.31 3.57
CA ILE A 229 1.50 18.07 2.78
C ILE A 229 2.65 18.87 3.39
N SER A 230 3.73 18.16 3.69
CA SER A 230 5.01 18.71 4.14
C SER A 230 6.08 18.44 3.09
N SER A 231 7.26 19.04 3.23
CA SER A 231 8.42 18.74 2.39
C SER A 231 9.70 18.76 3.20
N PHE A 232 10.72 18.10 2.65
CA PHE A 232 12.10 18.18 3.10
C PHE A 232 13.04 18.06 1.89
N PRO A 233 14.29 18.50 1.97
CA PRO A 233 14.93 19.15 3.12
C PRO A 233 14.35 20.53 3.46
N ILE A 234 13.86 21.28 2.48
CA ILE A 234 13.24 22.59 2.71
C ILE A 234 11.74 22.41 2.97
N PRO A 235 11.19 22.90 4.10
CA PRO A 235 9.76 22.79 4.39
C PRO A 235 8.92 23.74 3.55
N PHE A 236 7.64 23.39 3.35
CA PHE A 236 6.65 24.33 2.81
C PHE A 236 6.36 25.47 3.79
N SER A 237 6.13 26.66 3.23
CA SER A 237 5.70 27.85 3.96
C SER A 237 4.36 27.60 4.66
N TYR A 238 4.16 28.24 5.82
CA TYR A 238 2.88 28.19 6.54
C TYR A 238 1.80 29.06 5.85
N PRO A 239 0.54 28.58 5.75
CA PRO A 239 0.05 27.26 6.17
C PRO A 239 0.50 26.14 5.24
N ALA A 240 0.76 24.96 5.81
CA ALA A 240 1.14 23.78 5.05
C ALA A 240 0.11 23.46 3.95
N PRO A 241 0.54 23.14 2.70
CA PRO A 241 -0.36 22.77 1.63
C PRO A 241 -1.23 21.54 1.97
N THR A 242 -2.35 21.43 1.27
CA THR A 242 -3.29 20.31 1.36
C THR A 242 -3.63 19.83 -0.04
N ASN A 243 -4.43 18.76 -0.16
CA ASN A 243 -4.95 18.31 -1.46
C ASN A 243 -5.92 19.30 -2.13
N LYS A 244 -6.29 20.40 -1.45
CA LYS A 244 -7.12 21.49 -1.99
C LYS A 244 -6.32 22.74 -2.35
N THR A 245 -5.05 22.82 -1.96
CA THR A 245 -4.19 23.97 -2.25
C THR A 245 -3.92 24.03 -3.75
N ASP A 246 -4.09 25.20 -4.37
CA ASP A 246 -3.81 25.37 -5.79
C ASP A 246 -2.32 25.26 -6.07
N SER A 247 -1.94 24.70 -7.22
CA SER A 247 -0.55 24.35 -7.55
C SER A 247 0.40 25.56 -7.50
N SER A 248 -0.10 26.76 -7.82
CA SER A 248 0.64 28.03 -7.76
C SER A 248 0.98 28.49 -6.34
N ASP A 249 0.25 27.98 -5.34
CA ASP A 249 0.34 28.46 -3.96
C ASP A 249 1.28 27.58 -3.11
N PHE A 250 1.79 26.50 -3.68
CA PHE A 250 2.88 25.73 -3.10
C PHE A 250 4.16 26.57 -3.11
N SER A 251 4.59 26.98 -1.93
CA SER A 251 5.79 27.77 -1.72
C SER A 251 6.65 27.15 -0.63
N LEU A 252 7.95 27.03 -0.89
CA LEU A 252 8.93 26.61 0.10
C LEU A 252 9.27 27.78 1.02
N GLU A 253 9.67 27.51 2.26
CA GLU A 253 10.21 28.54 3.14
C GLU A 253 11.50 29.13 2.53
N SER A 254 11.71 30.43 2.69
CA SER A 254 12.91 31.12 2.17
C SER A 254 14.17 30.88 3.03
N SER A 255 14.25 29.73 3.71
CA SER A 255 15.34 29.35 4.61
C SER A 255 16.41 28.55 3.87
N THR A 256 17.63 28.56 4.41
CA THR A 256 18.69 27.69 3.91
C THR A 256 18.35 26.24 4.26
N SER A 257 18.50 25.35 3.29
CA SER A 257 18.26 23.93 3.50
C SER A 257 19.06 23.38 4.68
N PRO A 258 18.44 22.63 5.62
CA PRO A 258 19.14 22.08 6.78
C PRO A 258 20.15 20.99 6.39
N PHE A 259 19.93 20.31 5.27
CA PHE A 259 20.82 19.31 4.69
C PHE A 259 20.56 19.19 3.18
N ILE A 260 21.40 18.43 2.48
CA ILE A 260 21.16 18.06 1.07
C ILE A 260 20.83 16.58 1.01
N LEU A 261 19.98 16.17 0.06
CA LEU A 261 19.75 14.75 -0.23
C LEU A 261 21.04 14.17 -0.84
N PRO A 262 21.76 13.26 -0.16
CA PRO A 262 23.03 12.76 -0.67
C PRO A 262 22.86 12.01 -1.99
N SER A 263 23.61 12.41 -3.01
CA SER A 263 23.65 11.73 -4.34
C SER A 263 22.28 11.47 -4.98
N TYR A 264 21.25 12.25 -4.61
CA TYR A 264 19.90 12.09 -5.11
C TYR A 264 19.80 12.54 -6.57
N ASP A 265 19.11 11.75 -7.40
CA ASP A 265 18.77 12.11 -8.76
C ASP A 265 17.27 12.02 -8.99
N VAL A 266 16.62 13.16 -9.14
CA VAL A 266 15.17 13.19 -9.26
C VAL A 266 14.64 12.44 -10.50
N GLU A 267 15.44 12.33 -11.56
CA GLU A 267 15.02 11.67 -12.80
C GLU A 267 15.12 10.13 -12.74
N ALA A 268 15.94 9.58 -11.85
CA ALA A 268 16.29 8.16 -11.85
C ALA A 268 16.06 7.46 -10.51
N THR A 269 16.16 8.18 -9.39
CA THR A 269 16.11 7.61 -8.05
C THR A 269 14.69 7.25 -7.64
N ASP A 270 14.49 5.98 -7.28
CA ASP A 270 13.28 5.51 -6.62
C ASP A 270 13.39 5.69 -5.09
N ILE A 271 12.31 6.13 -4.46
CA ILE A 271 12.24 6.36 -3.01
C ILE A 271 11.28 5.36 -2.36
N SER A 272 11.60 4.91 -1.15
CA SER A 272 10.75 4.01 -0.37
C SER A 272 10.62 4.47 1.08
N LEU A 273 9.42 4.35 1.64
CA LEU A 273 9.14 4.69 3.04
C LEU A 273 9.16 3.45 3.94
N SER A 274 9.52 3.66 5.20
CA SER A 274 9.28 2.74 6.31
C SER A 274 8.72 3.49 7.52
N THR A 275 8.17 2.75 8.47
CA THR A 275 7.74 3.27 9.78
C THR A 275 8.44 2.55 10.92
N ASP A 276 8.63 3.24 12.05
CA ASP A 276 9.05 2.60 13.29
C ASP A 276 7.87 2.33 14.24
N ALA A 277 8.15 1.82 15.45
CA ALA A 277 7.12 1.47 16.42
C ALA A 277 6.31 2.69 16.91
N ASP A 278 6.85 3.90 16.77
CA ASP A 278 6.20 5.16 17.13
C ASP A 278 5.56 5.84 15.90
N SER A 279 5.46 5.12 14.77
CA SER A 279 4.96 5.63 13.49
C SER A 279 5.79 6.78 12.90
N ASN A 280 7.05 6.94 13.32
CA ASN A 280 7.96 7.87 12.67
C ASN A 280 8.38 7.31 11.31
N LEU A 281 8.45 8.19 10.32
CA LEU A 281 8.85 7.81 8.97
C LEU A 281 10.37 7.69 8.86
N SER A 282 10.81 6.73 8.06
CA SER A 282 12.13 6.75 7.44
C SER A 282 11.96 6.65 5.94
N MET A 283 12.93 7.15 5.20
CA MET A 283 12.99 7.05 3.75
C MET A 283 14.33 6.47 3.33
N PHE A 284 14.29 5.60 2.33
CA PHE A 284 15.43 4.94 1.75
C PHE A 284 15.44 5.14 0.25
N TYR A 285 16.64 5.28 -0.32
CA TYR A 285 16.86 5.30 -1.77
C TYR A 285 18.31 4.92 -2.09
N ILE A 286 18.57 4.43 -3.29
CA ILE A 286 19.94 4.25 -3.81
C ILE A 286 20.29 5.47 -4.66
N GLY A 287 21.44 6.09 -4.40
CA GLY A 287 21.86 7.32 -5.08
C GLY A 287 22.65 7.08 -6.37
N LYS A 288 23.07 8.18 -7.01
CA LYS A 288 24.08 8.23 -8.10
C LYS A 288 25.45 7.69 -7.72
N ASP A 289 25.68 7.45 -6.44
CA ASP A 289 26.90 6.84 -5.91
C ASP A 289 26.76 5.34 -5.68
N ALA A 290 25.64 4.72 -6.13
CA ALA A 290 25.29 3.32 -5.88
C ALA A 290 25.24 2.95 -4.38
N LYS A 291 25.05 3.94 -3.50
CA LYS A 291 24.92 3.73 -2.06
C LYS A 291 23.48 3.85 -1.62
N LEU A 292 23.09 3.01 -0.66
CA LEU A 292 21.83 3.12 0.05
C LEU A 292 21.91 4.29 1.05
N HIS A 293 21.04 5.29 0.85
CA HIS A 293 20.89 6.44 1.74
C HIS A 293 19.68 6.25 2.63
N HIS A 294 19.80 6.66 3.90
CA HIS A 294 18.75 6.59 4.91
C HIS A 294 18.47 7.97 5.47
N LEU A 295 17.21 8.40 5.42
CA LEU A 295 16.72 9.58 6.11
C LEU A 295 15.69 9.16 7.16
N SER A 296 15.74 9.78 8.33
CA SER A 296 14.80 9.50 9.41
C SER A 296 14.05 10.77 9.80
N GLN A 297 12.78 10.62 10.10
CA GLN A 297 11.97 11.66 10.71
C GLN A 297 11.98 11.49 12.22
N GLU A 298 12.27 12.55 12.97
CA GLU A 298 12.09 12.61 14.42
C GLU A 298 11.44 13.95 14.78
N ASN A 299 10.35 13.91 15.54
CA ASN A 299 9.59 15.11 15.93
C ASN A 299 9.24 16.02 14.72
N ALA A 300 8.81 15.41 13.61
CA ALA A 300 8.51 16.07 12.33
C ALA A 300 9.71 16.77 11.64
N THR A 301 10.93 16.56 12.10
CA THR A 301 12.16 17.03 11.46
C THR A 301 12.85 15.86 10.78
N TRP A 302 13.35 16.07 9.57
CA TRP A 302 14.09 15.06 8.82
C TRP A 302 15.59 15.25 9.01
N GLU A 303 16.32 14.13 9.08
CA GLU A 303 17.78 14.11 9.14
C GLU A 303 18.36 12.97 8.29
N VAL A 304 19.57 13.16 7.80
CA VAL A 304 20.35 12.11 7.13
C VAL A 304 20.97 11.22 8.19
N VAL A 305 20.77 9.92 8.08
CA VAL A 305 21.37 8.91 8.95
C VAL A 305 22.65 8.41 8.29
N GLU A 306 23.80 8.76 8.88
CA GLU A 306 25.09 8.27 8.40
C GLU A 306 25.26 6.78 8.73
N ARG A 307 25.27 5.95 7.68
CA ARG A 307 25.50 4.51 7.78
C ARG A 307 26.08 4.01 6.46
N GLU A 308 27.04 3.09 6.57
CA GLU A 308 27.55 2.37 5.40
C GLU A 308 26.76 1.06 5.26
N PHE A 309 26.19 0.86 4.08
CA PHE A 309 25.57 -0.38 3.64
C PHE A 309 26.36 -0.94 2.45
N PRO A 310 26.20 -2.23 2.11
CA PRO A 310 26.78 -2.79 0.89
C PRO A 310 26.38 -1.98 -0.35
N GLU A 311 27.32 -1.78 -1.27
CA GLU A 311 27.06 -1.05 -2.52
C GLU A 311 26.08 -1.82 -3.41
N ALA A 312 25.20 -1.06 -4.05
CA ALA A 312 24.27 -1.58 -5.05
C ALA A 312 25.00 -1.98 -6.34
N GLN A 313 24.30 -2.71 -7.22
CA GLN A 313 24.85 -3.08 -8.52
C GLN A 313 25.05 -1.85 -9.40
N ASP A 314 24.01 -1.01 -9.43
CA ASP A 314 23.91 0.13 -10.33
C ASP A 314 23.54 1.42 -9.58
N GLU A 315 23.80 2.56 -10.22
CA GLU A 315 23.35 3.87 -9.72
C GLU A 315 21.82 3.95 -9.74
N SER A 316 21.21 4.58 -8.73
CA SER A 316 19.75 4.75 -8.64
C SER A 316 18.95 3.45 -8.77
N GLU A 317 19.51 2.34 -8.29
CA GLU A 317 18.85 1.05 -8.40
C GLU A 317 17.53 1.02 -7.61
N PRO A 318 16.47 0.39 -8.16
CA PRO A 318 15.23 0.14 -7.41
C PRO A 318 15.49 -0.70 -6.15
N LEU A 319 14.65 -0.52 -5.14
CA LEU A 319 14.74 -1.28 -3.90
C LEU A 319 13.34 -1.58 -3.36
N ALA A 320 13.21 -2.71 -2.65
CA ALA A 320 12.02 -3.02 -1.87
C ALA A 320 12.27 -2.73 -0.39
N VAL A 321 11.38 -1.97 0.25
CA VAL A 321 11.34 -1.80 1.70
C VAL A 321 10.13 -2.52 2.26
N VAL A 322 10.33 -3.31 3.32
CA VAL A 322 9.27 -3.96 4.08
C VAL A 322 9.31 -3.44 5.51
N SER A 323 8.16 -2.94 5.98
CA SER A 323 8.06 -2.35 7.31
C SER A 323 6.69 -2.65 7.92
N PRO A 324 6.61 -3.67 8.79
CA PRO A 324 5.39 -4.01 9.50
C PRO A 324 4.99 -2.94 10.51
N LEU A 325 3.69 -2.72 10.62
CA LEU A 325 3.09 -1.69 11.46
C LEU A 325 3.54 -1.81 12.92
N GLN A 326 3.81 -0.67 13.55
CA GLN A 326 4.10 -0.59 14.98
C GLN A 326 5.28 -1.48 15.43
N THR A 327 6.17 -1.82 14.50
CA THR A 327 7.42 -2.54 14.79
C THR A 327 8.62 -1.65 14.51
N ASN A 328 9.77 -2.00 15.08
CA ASN A 328 11.04 -1.41 14.69
C ASN A 328 11.76 -2.22 13.59
N LYS A 329 11.06 -3.20 13.01
CA LYS A 329 11.63 -4.11 12.01
C LYS A 329 11.52 -3.49 10.62
N VAL A 330 12.61 -3.55 9.86
CA VAL A 330 12.67 -3.09 8.47
C VAL A 330 13.49 -4.11 7.69
N TRP A 331 13.00 -4.54 6.54
CA TRP A 331 13.80 -5.26 5.56
C TRP A 331 14.00 -4.41 4.32
N ILE A 332 15.18 -4.49 3.72
CA ILE A 332 15.50 -3.81 2.47
C ILE A 332 16.14 -4.83 1.53
N TYR A 333 15.64 -4.86 0.29
CA TYR A 333 16.13 -5.72 -0.78
C TYR A 333 16.53 -4.90 -2.00
N TYR A 334 17.70 -5.21 -2.57
CA TYR A 334 18.23 -4.64 -3.83
C TYR A 334 19.32 -5.57 -4.38
N HIS A 335 19.81 -5.39 -5.61
CA HIS A 335 20.97 -6.13 -6.10
C HIS A 335 22.26 -5.47 -5.63
N ASN A 336 23.21 -6.26 -5.16
CA ASN A 336 24.52 -5.77 -4.77
C ASN A 336 25.48 -5.66 -5.97
N SER A 337 26.69 -5.17 -5.75
CA SER A 337 27.76 -5.08 -6.76
C SER A 337 28.11 -6.40 -7.48
N ASP A 338 27.75 -7.55 -6.91
CA ASP A 338 27.95 -8.88 -7.53
C ASP A 338 26.77 -9.33 -8.39
N GLY A 339 25.67 -8.57 -8.40
CA GLY A 339 24.41 -8.85 -9.08
C GLY A 339 23.49 -9.82 -8.34
N ASP A 340 23.77 -10.09 -7.06
CA ASP A 340 22.92 -10.90 -6.19
C ASP A 340 21.93 -10.01 -5.43
N ILE A 341 20.71 -10.48 -5.21
CA ILE A 341 19.81 -9.84 -4.24
C ILE A 341 20.42 -9.95 -2.85
N ILE A 342 20.52 -8.82 -2.16
CA ILE A 342 20.92 -8.71 -0.77
C ILE A 342 19.70 -8.37 0.10
N GLU A 343 19.65 -8.95 1.30
CA GLU A 343 18.69 -8.62 2.35
C GLU A 343 19.43 -7.88 3.47
N LEU A 344 18.95 -6.68 3.78
CA LEU A 344 19.27 -5.95 5.00
C LEU A 344 18.10 -6.08 5.97
N HIS A 345 18.36 -6.30 7.25
CA HIS A 345 17.31 -6.46 8.26
C HIS A 345 17.64 -5.64 9.52
N GLN A 346 16.80 -4.64 9.81
CA GLN A 346 16.79 -3.93 11.08
C GLN A 346 16.03 -4.74 12.11
N ILE A 347 16.72 -5.27 13.13
CA ILE A 347 16.10 -6.11 14.17
C ILE A 347 15.41 -5.24 15.23
N LYS A 348 15.96 -4.04 15.49
CA LYS A 348 15.43 -3.02 16.39
C LYS A 348 15.91 -1.64 15.92
N LYS A 349 15.28 -0.56 16.36
CA LYS A 349 15.58 0.81 15.90
C LYS A 349 17.08 1.09 15.92
N GLY A 350 17.66 1.36 14.74
CA GLY A 350 19.08 1.65 14.56
C GLY A 350 20.04 0.45 14.68
N THR A 351 19.57 -0.77 14.94
CA THR A 351 20.41 -1.99 14.99
C THR A 351 20.05 -2.93 13.86
N TRP A 352 21.03 -3.21 13.02
CA TRP A 352 20.89 -4.01 11.81
C TRP A 352 21.66 -5.33 11.97
N ALA A 353 21.11 -6.40 11.42
CA ALA A 353 21.81 -7.67 11.23
C ALA A 353 22.95 -7.50 10.22
N GLU A 354 23.87 -8.47 10.18
CA GLU A 354 24.83 -8.56 9.09
C GLU A 354 24.07 -8.77 7.76
N PRO A 355 24.44 -8.03 6.68
CA PRO A 355 23.85 -8.24 5.37
C PRO A 355 24.02 -9.68 4.87
N ARG A 356 22.99 -10.22 4.22
CA ARG A 356 22.98 -11.62 3.74
C ARG A 356 22.21 -11.75 2.44
N LYS A 357 22.36 -12.88 1.75
CA LYS A 357 21.46 -13.23 0.64
C LYS A 357 20.15 -13.80 1.19
N PRO A 358 19.02 -13.65 0.47
CA PRO A 358 17.83 -14.46 0.70
C PRO A 358 18.14 -15.96 0.68
N LEU A 359 17.34 -16.76 1.38
CA LEU A 359 17.52 -18.21 1.44
C LEU A 359 17.17 -18.85 0.10
N ALA A 360 17.91 -19.86 -0.34
CA ALA A 360 17.59 -20.55 -1.60
C ALA A 360 16.38 -21.50 -1.49
N THR A 361 16.11 -22.03 -0.29
CA THR A 361 15.03 -22.97 0.01
C THR A 361 14.41 -22.69 1.39
N SER A 362 13.21 -23.22 1.64
CA SER A 362 12.57 -23.15 2.96
C SER A 362 13.28 -24.05 3.97
N GLU A 363 13.49 -23.58 5.20
CA GLU A 363 14.10 -24.33 6.32
C GLU A 363 13.32 -25.58 6.78
N ASN A 364 12.20 -25.94 6.13
CA ASN A 364 11.49 -27.20 6.34
C ASN A 364 12.15 -28.41 5.67
N ASP A 365 13.19 -28.22 4.85
CA ASP A 365 14.11 -29.31 4.50
C ASP A 365 15.16 -29.43 5.61
N THR A 366 14.84 -30.33 6.54
CA THR A 366 15.59 -30.68 7.76
C THR A 366 17.11 -30.72 7.62
N SER A 367 17.77 -30.14 8.63
CA SER A 367 19.00 -30.63 9.27
C SER A 367 20.20 -30.88 8.37
N ASP A 368 21.24 -30.07 8.52
CA ASP A 368 22.56 -30.65 8.75
C ASP A 368 23.41 -29.79 9.69
N ALA A 369 23.81 -30.42 10.80
CA ALA A 369 24.92 -30.00 11.61
C ALA A 369 26.22 -30.08 10.79
N PRO A 370 27.25 -29.27 11.09
CA PRO A 370 28.52 -29.37 10.40
C PRO A 370 29.22 -30.65 10.86
N ASP A 371 29.27 -31.68 10.01
CA ASP A 371 30.19 -32.80 10.18
C ASP A 371 31.48 -32.52 9.41
N ASP A 372 32.49 -32.11 10.18
CA ASP A 372 33.89 -32.15 9.79
C ASP A 372 34.26 -33.61 9.43
N THR A 373 34.67 -33.89 8.18
CA THR A 373 35.93 -34.63 7.91
C THR A 373 36.26 -34.79 6.42
N SER A 374 37.41 -34.20 6.09
CA SER A 374 38.48 -34.61 5.15
C SER A 374 38.35 -35.86 4.27
N ASP A 375 38.79 -35.65 3.01
CA ASP A 375 39.62 -36.52 2.15
C ASP A 375 39.13 -37.92 1.77
N SER A 376 38.85 -38.14 0.48
CA SER A 376 39.83 -38.63 -0.52
C SER A 376 39.14 -39.34 -1.70
N ASP A 377 39.78 -39.16 -2.86
CA ASP A 377 39.52 -39.80 -4.16
C ASP A 377 39.27 -41.31 -4.09
N ASP A 378 38.35 -41.85 -4.90
CA ASP A 378 38.76 -42.62 -6.09
C ASP A 378 37.61 -43.01 -7.03
N THR A 379 37.99 -42.97 -8.30
CA THR A 379 37.37 -43.41 -9.56
C THR A 379 36.64 -44.77 -9.57
N SER A 380 35.51 -44.89 -10.31
CA SER A 380 35.39 -45.73 -11.52
C SER A 380 33.95 -45.96 -12.05
N ASP A 381 33.91 -46.01 -13.38
CA ASP A 381 32.86 -46.18 -14.39
C ASP A 381 31.74 -47.24 -14.25
N SER A 382 30.73 -47.00 -15.11
CA SER A 382 29.87 -47.96 -15.85
C SER A 382 28.59 -48.40 -15.12
N ASP A 383 27.42 -48.63 -15.72
CA ASP A 383 26.92 -48.45 -17.09
C ASP A 383 25.42 -48.86 -17.08
N THR A 384 24.64 -48.26 -17.98
CA THR A 384 23.52 -48.87 -18.74
C THR A 384 22.13 -49.14 -18.09
N ALA A 385 21.15 -48.40 -18.64
CA ALA A 385 19.86 -48.83 -19.22
C ALA A 385 18.59 -49.17 -18.39
N SER A 386 17.59 -48.32 -18.64
CA SER A 386 16.28 -48.61 -19.28
C SER A 386 15.24 -49.53 -18.61
N ASN A 387 14.05 -48.97 -18.39
CA ASN A 387 12.69 -49.42 -18.77
C ASN A 387 11.72 -48.44 -18.07
N ASP A 388 10.91 -47.59 -18.71
CA ASP A 388 9.91 -47.74 -19.78
C ASP A 388 8.73 -48.65 -19.40
N GLU A 389 7.62 -48.01 -18.99
CA GLU A 389 6.20 -48.44 -18.98
C GLU A 389 5.39 -47.27 -18.37
N LYS A 390 4.68 -46.39 -19.10
CA LYS A 390 3.54 -46.52 -20.02
C LYS A 390 2.20 -46.89 -19.35
N SER A 391 1.21 -46.03 -19.63
CA SER A 391 -0.25 -46.28 -19.69
C SER A 391 -1.04 -46.16 -18.36
N THR A 392 -2.23 -45.55 -18.24
CA THR A 392 -3.22 -45.07 -19.23
C THR A 392 -4.26 -44.15 -18.56
N ASP A 393 -4.87 -43.29 -19.37
CA ASP A 393 -6.11 -42.50 -19.18
C ASP A 393 -7.36 -43.26 -18.71
N THR A 394 -8.35 -42.46 -18.26
CA THR A 394 -9.84 -42.49 -18.40
C THR A 394 -10.55 -42.27 -17.06
N ASN A 395 -11.66 -41.52 -16.92
CA ASN A 395 -12.66 -41.05 -17.86
C ASN A 395 -13.50 -39.90 -17.27
N GLU A 396 -14.14 -39.16 -18.18
CA GLU A 396 -15.22 -38.19 -18.02
C GLU A 396 -16.42 -38.70 -17.19
N THR A 397 -17.15 -37.78 -16.55
CA THR A 397 -18.62 -37.85 -16.40
C THR A 397 -19.23 -36.45 -16.32
N GLU A 398 -20.31 -36.29 -17.08
CA GLU A 398 -21.06 -35.07 -17.41
C GLU A 398 -21.93 -34.49 -16.27
N GLU A 399 -22.17 -33.18 -16.46
CA GLU A 399 -23.34 -32.33 -16.14
C GLU A 399 -24.26 -32.66 -14.95
N THR A 400 -24.36 -31.68 -14.04
CA THR A 400 -25.68 -31.17 -13.62
C THR A 400 -25.65 -29.65 -13.53
N LYS A 401 -26.51 -29.02 -14.34
CA LYS A 401 -26.90 -27.62 -14.23
C LYS A 401 -27.60 -27.39 -12.90
N ASP A 402 -27.13 -26.44 -12.11
CA ASP A 402 -27.99 -25.74 -11.17
C ASP A 402 -27.80 -24.23 -11.31
N VAL A 403 -28.95 -23.55 -11.39
CA VAL A 403 -29.09 -22.13 -11.63
C VAL A 403 -29.22 -21.48 -10.26
N GLY A 404 -28.18 -20.78 -9.82
CA GLY A 404 -28.20 -19.97 -8.61
C GLY A 404 -27.14 -18.88 -8.74
N GLY A 405 -27.58 -17.61 -8.75
CA GLY A 405 -26.70 -16.45 -8.91
C GLY A 405 -25.63 -16.41 -7.83
N ASP A 406 -24.38 -16.50 -8.26
CA ASP A 406 -23.21 -16.47 -7.39
C ASP A 406 -22.68 -15.04 -7.33
N LEU A 407 -22.56 -14.52 -6.10
CA LEU A 407 -22.00 -13.20 -5.81
C LEU A 407 -20.46 -13.31 -5.80
N SER A 408 -19.81 -12.26 -6.31
CA SER A 408 -18.35 -12.10 -6.49
C SER A 408 -17.52 -12.50 -5.27
N VAL A 409 -16.36 -13.13 -5.48
CA VAL A 409 -15.39 -13.44 -4.42
C VAL A 409 -14.76 -12.18 -3.81
N GLY A 410 -14.70 -11.06 -4.54
CA GLY A 410 -14.36 -9.76 -3.96
C GLY A 410 -15.32 -9.33 -2.82
N ALA A 411 -16.60 -9.75 -2.92
CA ALA A 411 -17.57 -9.61 -1.85
C ALA A 411 -17.54 -10.78 -0.83
N LYS A 412 -16.95 -11.94 -1.16
CA LYS A 412 -16.82 -13.08 -0.23
C LYS A 412 -15.56 -13.03 0.64
N ALA A 413 -14.48 -12.40 0.18
CA ALA A 413 -13.34 -12.08 1.03
C ALA A 413 -13.75 -11.15 2.21
N GLY A 414 -14.84 -10.39 2.08
CA GLY A 414 -15.46 -9.59 3.16
C GLY A 414 -16.68 -10.23 3.86
N LEU A 415 -17.19 -11.40 3.44
CA LEU A 415 -18.39 -12.04 4.03
C LEU A 415 -18.09 -13.18 5.02
N GLY A 416 -16.83 -13.35 5.42
CA GLY A 416 -16.36 -14.37 6.36
C GLY A 416 -16.68 -14.14 7.85
N VAL A 417 -17.59 -13.25 8.24
CA VAL A 417 -18.02 -13.10 9.65
C VAL A 417 -19.51 -12.80 9.74
N GLY A 418 -20.36 -13.76 10.16
CA GLY A 418 -21.69 -13.35 10.64
C GLY A 418 -22.80 -14.36 10.89
N ILE A 419 -22.75 -15.62 10.42
CA ILE A 419 -23.86 -16.57 10.66
C ILE A 419 -23.59 -17.42 11.90
N GLY A 420 -23.41 -16.74 13.04
CA GLY A 420 -23.28 -17.39 14.35
C GLY A 420 -23.84 -16.58 15.53
N VAL A 421 -23.95 -15.26 15.39
CA VAL A 421 -24.26 -14.36 16.52
C VAL A 421 -25.71 -13.85 16.52
N GLY A 422 -26.43 -13.98 15.40
CA GLY A 422 -27.82 -13.48 15.26
C GLY A 422 -28.83 -14.11 16.23
N VAL A 423 -28.64 -15.37 16.63
CA VAL A 423 -29.54 -16.06 17.56
C VAL A 423 -29.33 -15.60 19.01
N SER A 424 -28.09 -15.27 19.39
CA SER A 424 -27.74 -14.85 20.75
C SER A 424 -28.23 -13.43 21.08
N VAL A 425 -28.19 -12.52 20.10
CA VAL A 425 -28.64 -11.14 20.26
C VAL A 425 -30.17 -11.04 20.40
N LEU A 426 -30.93 -11.83 19.61
CA LEU A 426 -32.39 -11.86 19.72
C LEU A 426 -32.88 -12.41 21.07
N LEU A 427 -32.15 -13.38 21.65
CA LEU A 427 -32.45 -13.89 22.99
C LEU A 427 -32.16 -12.85 24.10
N LEU A 428 -31.07 -12.08 23.98
CA LEU A 428 -30.71 -11.03 24.94
C LEU A 428 -31.68 -9.84 24.92
N VAL A 429 -32.10 -9.40 23.71
CA VAL A 429 -33.09 -8.33 23.56
C VAL A 429 -34.46 -8.75 24.08
N GLY A 430 -34.87 -10.01 23.83
CA GLY A 430 -36.10 -10.58 24.39
C GLY A 430 -36.10 -10.60 25.93
N LEU A 431 -34.97 -10.95 26.55
CA LEU A 431 -34.83 -11.00 28.01
C LEU A 431 -34.83 -9.60 28.66
N LEU A 432 -34.22 -8.60 28.01
CA LEU A 432 -34.22 -7.21 28.47
C LEU A 432 -35.61 -6.56 28.40
N LEU A 433 -36.39 -6.82 27.35
CA LEU A 433 -37.75 -6.32 27.23
C LEU A 433 -38.71 -6.96 28.26
N LEU A 434 -38.50 -8.23 28.60
CA LEU A 434 -39.25 -8.90 29.68
C LEU A 434 -38.89 -8.36 31.07
N ARG A 435 -37.62 -7.99 31.31
CA ARG A 435 -37.21 -7.30 32.55
C ARG A 435 -37.80 -5.90 32.66
N LYS A 436 -37.83 -5.13 31.57
CA LYS A 436 -38.36 -3.75 31.55
C LYS A 436 -39.87 -3.71 31.83
N ARG A 437 -40.64 -4.74 31.42
CA ARG A 437 -42.08 -4.84 31.77
C ARG A 437 -42.34 -5.13 33.25
N ARG A 438 -41.38 -5.71 33.99
CA ARG A 438 -41.55 -5.99 35.43
C ARG A 438 -41.22 -4.79 36.32
N SER A 439 -40.31 -3.91 35.89
CA SER A 439 -39.92 -2.72 36.67
C SER A 439 -40.93 -1.56 36.59
N ALA A 440 -41.79 -1.51 35.56
CA ALA A 440 -42.81 -0.46 35.43
C ALA A 440 -43.99 -0.60 36.41
N VAL A 441 -44.05 -1.68 37.20
CA VAL A 441 -45.07 -1.87 38.25
C VAL A 441 -44.61 -1.33 39.62
N ALA A 442 -43.33 -0.94 39.78
CA ALA A 442 -42.76 -0.59 41.08
C ALA A 442 -42.41 0.90 41.30
N SER A 443 -42.58 1.78 40.31
CA SER A 443 -42.15 3.19 40.40
C SER A 443 -43.35 4.16 40.40
N LYS A 444 -44.17 4.07 41.44
CA LYS A 444 -45.11 5.16 41.81
C LYS A 444 -45.06 5.37 43.32
N ALA A 445 -43.91 5.80 43.82
CA ALA A 445 -43.79 6.42 45.13
C ALA A 445 -42.55 7.33 45.11
N GLU A 446 -42.72 8.52 45.70
CA GLU A 446 -41.67 9.44 46.18
C GLU A 446 -41.11 10.46 45.19
N ALA A 447 -41.76 11.61 45.18
CA ALA A 447 -41.17 12.92 44.93
C ALA A 447 -41.46 13.81 46.15
N SER A 448 -40.43 14.38 46.79
CA SER A 448 -40.46 15.74 47.36
C SER A 448 -39.13 16.17 48.00
N ASN A 449 -38.81 17.47 47.83
CA ASN A 449 -37.91 18.35 48.59
C ASN A 449 -36.42 18.31 48.21
N GLY A 450 -35.69 19.40 47.97
CA GLY A 450 -35.98 20.86 48.04
C GLY A 450 -34.68 21.64 48.36
N PHE A 451 -34.47 22.82 47.75
CA PHE A 451 -33.78 24.07 48.19
C PHE A 451 -32.43 23.97 49.00
N ASP A 452 -31.36 24.78 48.85
CA ASP A 452 -31.24 26.23 48.59
C ASP A 452 -29.74 26.67 48.39
N ASP A 453 -29.55 27.80 47.68
CA ASP A 453 -28.55 28.89 47.66
C ASP A 453 -27.02 28.83 48.00
N GLY A 454 -26.24 29.65 47.24
CA GLY A 454 -25.26 30.58 47.88
C GLY A 454 -23.80 30.76 47.35
N ASN A 455 -23.59 31.53 46.27
CA ASN A 455 -22.66 32.67 46.07
C ASN A 455 -21.12 32.66 46.46
N SER A 456 -20.22 32.72 45.44
CA SER A 456 -19.09 33.68 45.21
C SER A 456 -17.72 33.09 44.75
N PRO A 457 -16.96 33.77 43.84
CA PRO A 457 -15.66 33.33 43.25
C PRO A 457 -14.47 34.21 43.74
N PRO A 458 -13.27 34.26 43.09
CA PRO A 458 -12.44 33.25 42.41
C PRO A 458 -11.00 33.16 43.02
N HIS A 459 -10.25 32.09 42.74
CA HIS A 459 -8.79 32.14 42.87
C HIS A 459 -8.11 31.25 41.81
N MET A 460 -7.24 31.85 41.00
CA MET A 460 -6.29 31.16 40.14
C MET A 460 -5.08 30.72 40.96
N SER A 461 -4.67 29.47 40.83
CA SER A 461 -3.31 29.04 41.10
C SER A 461 -2.93 27.94 40.11
N PHE A 462 -1.86 28.20 39.38
CA PHE A 462 -1.11 27.24 38.57
C PHE A 462 -0.61 26.11 39.48
N GLU A 463 -0.93 24.86 39.15
CA GLU A 463 -0.25 23.70 39.72
C GLU A 463 0.20 22.75 38.61
N GLN A 464 1.51 22.64 38.50
CA GLN A 464 2.27 21.73 37.67
C GLN A 464 2.14 20.34 38.30
N THR A 465 1.48 19.39 37.63
CA THR A 465 1.45 17.99 38.06
C THR A 465 2.07 17.08 37.02
N GLN A 466 3.10 16.38 37.48
CA GLN A 466 3.76 15.25 36.85
C GLN A 466 2.75 14.15 36.53
N TYR A 467 2.80 13.61 35.31
CA TYR A 467 2.01 12.45 34.91
C TYR A 467 2.88 11.19 34.96
N TYR A 468 2.56 10.30 35.90
CA TYR A 468 2.97 8.89 35.87
C TYR A 468 1.93 8.11 35.03
N PRO A 469 2.33 7.18 34.15
CA PRO A 469 1.39 6.42 33.34
C PRO A 469 0.71 5.33 34.18
N SER A 470 -0.61 5.36 34.24
CA SER A 470 -1.43 4.25 34.74
C SER A 470 -1.77 3.29 33.61
N GLN A 471 -1.53 2.00 33.85
CA GLN A 471 -2.02 0.87 33.08
C GLN A 471 -3.53 0.99 32.79
N TYR A 472 -3.94 0.68 31.55
CA TYR A 472 -5.33 0.42 31.24
C TYR A 472 -5.50 -0.95 30.58
N HIS A 473 -6.41 -1.70 31.17
CA HIS A 473 -6.96 -2.97 30.72
C HIS A 473 -7.84 -2.76 29.47
N ALA A 474 -7.74 -3.70 28.53
CA ALA A 474 -8.63 -3.87 27.40
C ALA A 474 -10.07 -4.17 27.85
N VAL A 475 -11.04 -3.36 27.43
CA VAL A 475 -12.48 -3.71 27.43
C VAL A 475 -13.22 -3.00 26.27
N GLY A 476 -13.70 -3.82 25.32
CA GLY A 476 -14.98 -3.69 24.60
C GLY A 476 -15.22 -2.48 23.69
N SER A 477 -15.00 -2.66 22.38
CA SER A 477 -15.53 -1.76 21.34
C SER A 477 -17.04 -1.93 21.19
N ASN A 478 -17.76 -0.81 21.22
CA ASN A 478 -19.15 -0.72 20.77
C ASN A 478 -19.15 -0.45 19.27
N TYR A 479 -19.78 -1.33 18.49
CA TYR A 479 -19.99 -1.16 17.06
C TYR A 479 -20.85 0.09 16.79
N ALA A 480 -20.26 1.09 16.16
CA ALA A 480 -21.00 2.12 15.43
C ALA A 480 -21.31 1.57 14.02
N PRO A 481 -22.46 1.92 13.42
CA PRO A 481 -22.79 1.49 12.06
C PRO A 481 -21.76 2.04 11.06
N HIS A 482 -21.26 1.16 10.19
CA HIS A 482 -20.29 1.45 9.14
C HIS A 482 -20.86 2.50 8.16
N GLY A 483 -20.11 3.57 7.95
CA GLY A 483 -20.35 4.55 6.89
C GLY A 483 -19.41 4.29 5.72
N LEU A 484 -19.72 4.88 4.55
CA LEU A 484 -18.89 4.88 3.33
C LEU A 484 -17.38 5.04 3.65
N PRO A 485 -16.47 4.47 2.83
CA PRO A 485 -15.03 4.62 3.01
C PRO A 485 -14.72 6.07 3.29
N GLN A 486 -14.17 6.32 4.48
CA GLN A 486 -14.18 7.63 5.13
C GLN A 486 -13.84 8.76 4.15
N GLU A 487 -14.90 9.41 3.66
CA GLU A 487 -14.88 10.14 2.41
C GLU A 487 -13.95 11.36 2.43
N LEU A 488 -13.31 11.63 1.30
CA LEU A 488 -13.09 13.03 0.90
C LEU A 488 -14.47 13.66 0.72
N PRO A 489 -14.76 14.82 1.35
CA PRO A 489 -16.10 15.41 1.29
C PRO A 489 -16.54 15.56 -0.16
N SER A 490 -17.66 14.91 -0.49
CA SER A 490 -18.36 14.99 -1.77
C SER A 490 -18.12 16.31 -2.50
N TYR A 491 -17.52 16.23 -3.70
CA TYR A 491 -17.49 17.35 -4.61
C TYR A 491 -18.92 17.81 -4.87
N PRO A 492 -19.24 19.11 -4.79
CA PRO A 492 -20.51 19.59 -5.31
C PRO A 492 -20.53 19.29 -6.80
N LYS A 493 -21.54 18.52 -7.24
CA LYS A 493 -21.95 18.46 -8.64
C LYS A 493 -22.03 19.90 -9.14
N PHE A 494 -21.20 20.29 -10.09
CA PHE A 494 -21.43 21.51 -10.84
C PHE A 494 -22.73 21.30 -11.62
N GLU A 495 -23.85 21.79 -11.08
CA GLU A 495 -25.01 22.09 -11.92
C GLU A 495 -24.55 23.15 -12.91
N LEU A 496 -24.48 22.75 -14.19
CA LEU A 496 -24.53 23.70 -15.29
C LEU A 496 -25.76 24.56 -15.09
N VAL A 497 -25.56 25.79 -14.61
CA VAL A 497 -26.57 26.85 -14.59
C VAL A 497 -26.87 27.18 -16.04
N GLY A 498 -27.81 26.41 -16.61
CA GLY A 498 -28.40 26.64 -17.91
C GLY A 498 -29.46 27.73 -17.80
N ASP A 499 -29.19 28.85 -18.46
CA ASP A 499 -30.10 29.87 -18.97
C ASP A 499 -31.59 29.70 -18.61
N SER A 500 -32.01 30.43 -17.59
CA SER A 500 -33.40 30.83 -17.43
C SER A 500 -33.47 32.26 -16.93
N GLU A 501 -33.34 33.22 -17.84
CA GLU A 501 -34.04 34.51 -17.81
C GLU A 501 -33.51 35.40 -18.94
N HIS A 502 -34.15 35.38 -20.11
CA HIS A 502 -34.32 36.54 -20.99
C HIS A 502 -35.39 36.23 -22.05
N ARG A 503 -36.65 36.17 -21.61
CA ARG A 503 -37.80 36.24 -22.52
C ARG A 503 -38.96 36.97 -21.86
N GLY A 504 -38.80 38.29 -21.74
CA GLY A 504 -39.78 39.16 -21.12
C GLY A 504 -39.59 40.62 -21.51
N SER A 505 -39.75 40.93 -22.80
CA SER A 505 -40.24 42.24 -23.30
C SER A 505 -39.91 42.34 -24.79
N LEU A 506 -40.92 42.14 -25.64
CA LEU A 506 -41.05 42.73 -26.98
C LEU A 506 -42.37 42.23 -27.56
N GLN A 507 -43.47 42.74 -27.01
CA GLN A 507 -44.78 42.69 -27.65
C GLN A 507 -45.65 43.82 -27.11
N ARG A 508 -45.26 45.05 -27.43
CA ARG A 508 -46.11 46.23 -27.26
C ARG A 508 -45.65 47.36 -28.18
N GLU A 509 -45.73 47.15 -29.50
CA GLU A 509 -45.77 48.25 -30.48
C GLU A 509 -46.09 47.68 -31.88
N GLU A 510 -47.32 47.19 -32.07
CA GLU A 510 -47.94 47.16 -33.41
C GLU A 510 -49.46 47.00 -33.25
N ASN A 511 -50.12 48.09 -32.88
CA ASN A 511 -51.57 48.26 -33.06
C ASN A 511 -51.83 49.75 -33.29
N ASP A 512 -51.27 50.25 -34.39
CA ASP A 512 -51.61 51.55 -34.96
C ASP A 512 -51.64 51.42 -36.49
N ALA A 513 -52.65 50.70 -37.00
CA ALA A 513 -53.16 50.87 -38.37
C ALA A 513 -54.40 49.99 -38.58
N LEU A 514 -55.59 50.58 -38.40
CA LEU A 514 -56.76 50.51 -39.30
C LEU A 514 -58.07 50.73 -38.52
N GLY A 515 -58.62 51.94 -38.66
CA GLY A 515 -60.06 52.15 -38.53
C GLY A 515 -60.49 53.48 -37.93
N ARG A 516 -60.59 54.54 -38.75
CA ARG A 516 -61.89 55.11 -39.19
C ARG A 516 -61.68 56.40 -39.98
N SER A 517 -62.10 56.34 -41.24
CA SER A 517 -62.51 57.50 -42.02
C SER A 517 -63.76 58.13 -41.40
N TYR A 518 -63.69 59.41 -41.05
CA TYR A 518 -64.64 60.48 -41.36
C TYR A 518 -63.98 61.83 -41.17
#